data_AF-A0A7C3ZEZ1-F1
#
_entry.id   AF-A0A7C3ZEZ1-F1
#
_cell.length_a   1.000
_cell.length_b   1.000
_cell.length_c   1.000
_cell.angle_alpha   90.00
_cell.angle_beta   90.00
_cell.angle_gamma   90.00
#
_symmetry.space_group_name_H-M   'P 1'
#
loop_
_entity.id
_entity.type
_entity.pdbx_description
1 polymer ?
#
loop_
_entity_poly.entity_id
_entity_poly.type
_entity_poly.pdbx_seq_one_letter_code
_entity_poly.pdbx_strand_id
1 'polypeptide(L)'
;MKVAILDAFNGASGDMILASLLDFGIDKGEIEDTVSALGIDIRYRLAKVNVKGILAKRIEVEEKGGHRSFKEVLSIIKNSKLEDEVKKNAVAISSS
;
A
#
# COMPACT_ATOMS: atom_id res chain seq x y z
N MET A 1 20.42 4.55 -12.63
CA MET A 1 19.31 3.58 -12.72
C MET A 1 19.16 2.96 -11.34
N LYS A 2 18.03 3.20 -10.65
CA LYS A 2 17.70 2.43 -9.44
C LYS A 2 16.91 1.21 -9.91
N VAL A 3 17.04 0.05 -9.26
CA VAL A 3 16.21 -1.14 -9.51
C VAL A 3 15.72 -1.66 -8.16
N ALA A 4 14.41 -1.89 -8.03
CA ALA A 4 13.83 -2.51 -6.85
C ALA A 4 13.72 -4.02 -7.11
N ILE A 5 14.45 -4.82 -6.34
CA ILE A 5 14.39 -6.28 -6.43
C ILE A 5 13.50 -6.76 -5.29
N LEU A 6 12.38 -7.38 -5.63
CA LEU A 6 11.48 -8.04 -4.67
C LEU A 6 11.77 -9.53 -4.66
N ASP A 7 12.50 -9.99 -3.63
CA ASP A 7 12.64 -11.42 -3.32
C ASP A 7 11.70 -11.77 -2.16
N ALA A 8 10.48 -12.16 -2.50
CA ALA A 8 9.39 -12.43 -1.57
C ALA A 8 9.20 -13.95 -1.34
N PHE A 9 10.28 -14.69 -1.07
CA PHE A 9 10.25 -16.15 -0.88
C PHE A 9 9.25 -16.64 0.19
N ASN A 10 8.94 -15.80 1.19
CA ASN A 10 7.92 -16.06 2.21
C ASN A 10 6.74 -15.07 2.15
N GLY A 11 6.54 -14.43 1.00
CA GLY A 11 5.63 -13.31 0.83
C GLY A 11 6.22 -11.97 1.27
N ALA A 12 5.67 -10.89 0.72
CA ALA A 12 5.96 -9.51 1.13
C ALA A 12 4.62 -8.83 1.43
N SER A 13 4.52 -8.26 2.62
CA SER A 13 3.32 -7.50 2.99
C SER A 13 3.23 -6.21 2.18
N GLY A 14 2.01 -5.75 1.90
CA GLY A 14 1.76 -4.56 1.07
C GLY A 14 2.44 -3.29 1.61
N ASP A 15 2.54 -3.16 2.93
CA ASP A 15 3.25 -2.05 3.60
C ASP A 15 4.76 -2.04 3.34
N MET A 16 5.38 -3.23 3.17
CA MET A 16 6.79 -3.38 2.81
C MET A 16 7.03 -3.02 1.34
N ILE A 17 6.11 -3.44 0.46
CA ILE A 17 6.16 -3.11 -0.97
C ILE A 17 6.03 -1.59 -1.12
N LEU A 18 5.03 -0.98 -0.49
CA LEU A 18 4.79 0.46 -0.55
C LEU A 18 5.96 1.28 0.04
N ALA A 19 6.53 0.84 1.16
CA ALA A 19 7.71 1.48 1.74
C ALA A 19 8.93 1.44 0.81
N SER A 20 9.12 0.32 0.10
CA SER A 20 10.22 0.14 -0.85
C SER A 20 10.04 1.04 -2.07
N LEU A 21 8.82 1.17 -2.57
CA LEU A 21 8.48 2.06 -3.68
C LEU A 21 8.71 3.54 -3.34
N LEU A 22 8.32 3.98 -2.13
CA LEU A 22 8.64 5.32 -1.66
C LEU A 22 10.15 5.56 -1.57
N ASP A 23 10.93 4.57 -1.13
CA ASP A 23 12.39 4.71 -1.08
C ASP A 23 13.03 4.77 -2.48
N PHE A 24 12.35 4.18 -3.45
CA PHE A 24 12.75 4.20 -4.84
C PHE A 24 12.60 5.59 -5.49
N GLY A 25 11.77 6.45 -4.90
CA GLY A 25 11.54 7.81 -5.36
C GLY A 25 10.14 8.05 -5.90
N ILE A 26 9.17 7.17 -5.62
CA ILE A 26 7.75 7.51 -5.83
C ILE A 26 7.40 8.73 -4.97
N ASP A 27 6.65 9.66 -5.54
CA ASP A 27 6.22 10.86 -4.84
C ASP A 27 5.19 10.51 -3.76
N LYS A 28 5.34 11.12 -2.58
CA LYS A 28 4.37 10.99 -1.50
C LYS A 28 3.02 11.59 -1.92
N GLY A 29 3.02 12.62 -2.78
CA GLY A 29 1.80 13.21 -3.33
C GLY A 29 0.89 12.18 -3.99
N GLU A 30 1.47 11.25 -4.76
CA GLU A 30 0.70 10.19 -5.43
C GLU A 30 -0.01 9.26 -4.43
N ILE A 31 0.59 9.01 -3.26
CA ILE A 31 -0.06 8.22 -2.20
C ILE A 31 -1.22 9.00 -1.60
N GLU A 32 -1.03 10.27 -1.28
CA GLU A 32 -2.10 11.12 -0.71
C GLU A 32 -3.29 11.26 -1.68
N ASP A 33 -3.01 11.43 -2.98
CA ASP A 33 -4.03 11.49 -4.02
C ASP A 33 -4.77 10.17 -4.15
N THR A 34 -4.06 9.04 -4.07
CA THR A 34 -4.65 7.70 -4.09
C THR A 34 -5.55 7.46 -2.87
N VAL A 35 -5.09 7.82 -1.66
CA VAL A 35 -5.89 7.71 -0.42
C VAL A 35 -7.14 8.58 -0.50
N SER A 36 -6.99 9.80 -1.02
CA SER A 36 -8.11 10.72 -1.24
C SER A 36 -9.11 10.18 -2.25
N ALA A 37 -8.63 9.57 -3.34
CA ALA A 37 -9.48 8.95 -4.35
C ALA A 37 -10.23 7.71 -3.84
N LEU A 38 -9.63 6.95 -2.92
CA LEU A 38 -10.29 5.85 -2.21
C LEU A 38 -11.38 6.32 -1.24
N GLY A 39 -11.34 7.58 -0.80
CA GLY A 39 -12.34 8.14 0.11
C GLY A 39 -12.27 7.57 1.53
N ILE A 40 -11.07 7.18 1.98
CA ILE A 40 -10.83 6.61 3.30
C ILE A 40 -10.06 7.59 4.19
N ASP A 41 -10.44 7.69 5.47
CA ASP A 41 -9.71 8.48 6.47
C ASP A 41 -8.67 7.57 7.16
N ILE A 42 -7.48 7.50 6.55
CA ILE A 42 -6.33 6.81 7.13
C ILE A 42 -5.18 7.79 7.31
N ARG A 43 -4.34 7.51 8.31
CA ARG A 43 -3.05 8.16 8.46
C ARG A 43 -1.98 7.11 8.26
N TYR A 44 -0.85 7.50 7.68
CA TYR A 44 0.28 6.60 7.58
C TYR A 44 1.58 7.32 7.86
N ARG A 45 2.59 6.57 8.29
CA ARG A 45 3.95 7.08 8.46
C ARG A 45 4.96 6.07 7.95
N LEU A 46 6.09 6.58 7.45
CA LEU A 46 7.22 5.75 7.09
C LEU A 46 8.12 5.57 8.32
N ALA A 47 8.22 4.34 8.81
CA ALA A 47 9.06 3.96 9.93
C ALA A 47 10.33 3.24 9.46
N LYS A 48 11.45 3.48 10.15
CA LYS A 48 12.64 2.63 10.05
C LYS A 48 12.48 1.48 11.03
N VAL A 49 12.67 0.26 10.56
CA VAL A 49 12.55 -0.95 11.37
C VAL A 49 13.86 -1.74 11.30
N ASN A 50 14.18 -2.45 12.38
CA ASN A 50 15.28 -3.41 12.41
C ASN A 50 14.68 -4.81 12.57
N VAL A 51 14.82 -5.63 11.54
CA VAL A 51 14.33 -7.02 11.54
C VAL A 51 15.54 -7.93 11.50
N LYS A 52 15.83 -8.61 12.61
CA LYS A 52 16.95 -9.56 12.73
C LYS A 52 18.31 -8.97 12.32
N GLY A 53 18.57 -7.70 12.64
CA GLY A 53 19.83 -7.01 12.32
C GLY A 53 19.81 -6.27 10.98
N ILE A 54 18.75 -6.41 10.19
CA ILE A 54 18.60 -5.73 8.90
C ILE A 54 17.78 -4.45 9.09
N LEU A 55 18.37 -3.30 8.79
CA LEU A 55 17.67 -2.02 8.73
C LEU A 55 16.83 -1.93 7.46
N ALA A 56 15.53 -1.75 7.63
CA ALA A 56 14.56 -1.61 6.55
C ALA A 56 13.58 -0.47 6.82
N LYS A 57 12.69 -0.21 5.86
CA LYS A 57 11.57 0.73 6.00
C LYS A 57 10.25 -0.01 5.92
N ARG A 58 9.24 0.50 6.62
CA ARG A 58 7.87 -0.02 6.62
C ARG A 58 6.89 1.14 6.69
N ILE A 59 5.76 1.01 6.01
CA ILE A 59 4.62 1.93 6.20
C ILE A 59 3.83 1.44 7.42
N GLU A 60 3.60 2.31 8.38
CA GLU A 60 2.66 2.05 9.46
C GLU A 60 1.37 2.81 9.14
N VAL A 61 0.25 2.09 9.06
CA VAL A 61 -1.07 2.66 8.78
C VAL A 61 -1.87 2.68 10.07
N GLU A 62 -2.37 3.86 10.42
CA GLU A 62 -3.33 4.08 11.49
C GLU A 62 -4.71 4.33 10.87
N GLU A 63 -5.66 3.50 11.25
CA GLU A 63 -7.04 3.61 10.83
C GLU A 63 -7.95 3.70 12.06
N LYS A 64 -8.90 4.64 12.05
CA LYS A 64 -9.87 4.81 13.14
C LYS A 64 -11.03 3.82 13.08
N GLY A 65 -11.26 3.20 11.93
CA GLY A 65 -12.43 2.36 11.61
C GLY A 65 -12.19 0.86 11.65
N GLY A 66 -11.75 0.29 12.78
CA GLY A 66 -11.81 -1.16 13.02
C GLY A 66 -11.25 -2.07 11.91
N HIS A 67 -11.69 -3.33 11.89
CA HIS A 67 -11.31 -4.29 10.86
C HIS A 67 -12.26 -4.18 9.66
N ARG A 68 -11.71 -4.02 8.44
CA ARG A 68 -12.48 -4.13 7.20
C ARG A 68 -12.44 -5.55 6.66
N SER A 69 -13.61 -6.10 6.35
CA SER A 69 -13.73 -7.35 5.61
C SER A 69 -13.27 -7.19 4.16
N PHE A 70 -12.91 -8.32 3.54
CA PHE A 70 -12.53 -8.35 2.14
C PHE A 70 -13.60 -7.76 1.21
N LYS A 71 -14.89 -8.02 1.48
CA LYS A 71 -16.01 -7.46 0.70
C LYS A 71 -16.06 -5.93 0.79
N GLU A 72 -15.79 -5.38 1.96
CA GLU A 72 -15.76 -3.92 2.16
C GLU A 72 -14.59 -3.30 1.40
N VAL A 73 -13.39 -3.89 1.47
CA VAL A 73 -12.22 -3.43 0.70
C VAL A 73 -12.51 -3.43 -0.80
N LEU A 74 -13.10 -4.50 -1.34
CA LEU A 74 -13.48 -4.55 -2.76
C LEU A 74 -14.52 -3.48 -3.13
N SER A 75 -15.45 -3.18 -2.22
CA SER A 75 -16.47 -2.17 -2.44
C SER A 75 -15.87 -0.77 -2.45
N ILE A 76 -14.91 -0.49 -1.56
CA ILE A 76 -14.14 0.76 -1.53
C ILE A 76 -13.40 0.95 -2.86
N ILE A 77 -12.66 -0.08 -3.32
CA ILE A 77 -11.90 0.00 -4.58
C ILE A 77 -12.84 0.28 -5.75
N LYS A 78 -13.95 -0.46 -5.88
CA LYS A 78 -14.90 -0.32 -7.00
C LYS A 78 -15.57 1.06 -7.01
N ASN A 79 -15.92 1.59 -5.85
CA ASN A 79 -16.63 2.87 -5.71
C ASN A 79 -15.70 4.09 -5.62
N SER A 80 -14.38 3.88 -5.61
CA SER A 80 -13.39 4.95 -5.57
C SER A 80 -13.38 5.81 -6.84
N LYS A 81 -12.68 6.95 -6.78
CA LYS A 81 -12.41 7.83 -7.92
C LYS A 81 -11.15 7.43 -8.71
N LEU A 82 -10.59 6.25 -8.45
CA LEU A 82 -9.45 5.72 -9.19
C LEU A 82 -9.82 5.41 -10.65
N GLU A 83 -8.82 5.43 -11.52
CA GLU A 83 -8.96 5.02 -12.92
C GLU A 83 -9.38 3.55 -13.03
N ASP A 84 -10.15 3.22 -14.07
CA ASP A 84 -10.73 1.89 -14.25
C ASP A 84 -9.66 0.79 -14.38
N GLU A 85 -8.52 1.10 -15.00
CA GLU A 85 -7.40 0.17 -15.09
C GLU A 85 -6.77 -0.12 -13.72
N VAL A 86 -6.59 0.93 -12.90
CA VAL A 86 -6.08 0.80 -11.53
C VAL A 86 -7.03 -0.04 -10.68
N LYS A 87 -8.35 0.21 -10.76
CA LYS A 87 -9.37 -0.59 -10.05
C LYS A 87 -9.31 -2.05 -10.46
N LYS A 88 -9.23 -2.32 -11.77
CA LYS A 88 -9.15 -3.68 -12.31
C LYS A 88 -7.93 -4.43 -11.79
N ASN A 89 -6.76 -3.79 -11.82
CA ASN A 89 -5.51 -4.37 -11.35
C ASN A 89 -5.53 -4.62 -9.83
N ALA A 90 -6.04 -3.65 -9.05
CA ALA A 90 -6.15 -3.78 -7.60
C ALA A 90 -7.06 -4.96 -7.20
N VAL A 91 -8.20 -5.15 -7.88
CA VAL A 91 -9.11 -6.27 -7.62
C VAL A 91 -8.46 -7.61 -8.01
N ALA A 92 -7.74 -7.66 -9.13
CA ALA A 92 -7.08 -8.88 -9.60
C ALA A 92 -6.01 -9.38 -8.62
N ILE A 93 -5.16 -8.47 -8.12
CA ILE A 93 -4.12 -8.79 -7.13
C ILE A 93 -4.75 -9.20 -5.79
N SER A 94 -5.84 -8.54 -5.37
CA SER A 94 -6.49 -8.82 -4.08
C SER A 94 -7.29 -10.13 -4.05
N SER A 95 -7.59 -10.72 -5.22
CA SER A 95 -8.39 -11.95 -5.34
C SER A 95 -7.55 -13.20 -5.66
N SER A 96 -6.22 -13.05 -5.70
CA SER A 96 -5.24 -14.12 -5.94
C SER A 96 -4.84 -14.78 -4.62
#